data_AF-A0A939TU84-F1
#
_entry.id   AF-A0A939TU84-F1
#
_cell.length_a   1.000
_cell.length_b   1.000
_cell.length_c   1.000
_cell.angle_alpha   90.00
_cell.angle_beta   90.00
_cell.angle_gamma   90.00
#
_symmetry.space_group_name_H-M   'P 1'
#
loop_
_entity.id
_entity.type
_entity.pdbx_description
1 polymer ?
#
loop_
_entity_poly.entity_id
_entity_poly.type
_entity_poly.pdbx_seq_one_letter_code
_entity_poly.pdbx_strand_id
1 'polypeptide(L)'
;MNIGIGLGGFMDGFTRGMDAREAMDQRKRRKMLDARADAEYQRSEDERKAISEIGIGAQREFDSRVAAGTAQPNDFDTFWADYALPKMRQTYLANGDIESARKVMEWGEAAETKLGAKLSMNAIFKAQNGDVQGALTDAVEVGKLRGYLDHSYDIKGFDTIHETEGGPVVGYRLNMSDPDGKPITQDFRAADVPNLLATYLNPEAAWQTQIAARESAAKEAGELRKYEEKKKIDQAYGTKSKSNDGKVRSTAVTNLRKRMDGGLGGEEPTFDDLPREKQEELIEKEIELLTGQPGTGQTSQRTGSTTAPASNDRKVVVDRATGKPVEPPAERAAPERRAPTRRDTPPPREAPPRDPRAAREQAVTSAVGEAETLLQQGVPPQRVAEILLQNNVSQNLWPPALRQALQQAQAPQGAVGIMRGGPR
;
A
#
# COMPACT_ATOMS: atom_id res chain seq x y z
N MET A 1 44.88 10.31 53.75
CA MET A 1 44.33 11.32 52.81
C MET A 1 44.15 10.63 51.46
N ASN A 2 42.92 10.21 51.13
CA ASN A 2 42.60 9.51 49.88
C ASN A 2 42.10 10.51 48.84
N ILE A 3 43.02 11.03 48.03
CA ILE A 3 42.72 11.83 46.85
C ILE A 3 42.44 10.84 45.71
N GLY A 4 41.24 10.25 45.71
CA GLY A 4 40.82 9.24 44.71
C GLY A 4 39.32 9.23 44.40
N ILE A 5 38.56 10.19 44.96
CA ILE A 5 37.10 10.27 44.85
C ILE A 5 36.75 11.49 44.00
N GLY A 6 36.88 11.38 42.68
CA GLY A 6 36.53 12.50 41.78
C GLY A 6 36.55 12.18 40.29
N LEU A 7 37.30 11.17 39.85
CA LEU A 7 37.39 10.83 38.41
C LEU A 7 36.22 9.97 37.91
N GLY A 8 35.56 9.19 38.78
CA GLY A 8 34.41 8.35 38.41
C GLY A 8 33.13 9.14 38.08
N GLY A 9 32.81 10.18 38.87
CA GLY A 9 31.65 11.04 38.60
C GLY A 9 31.80 11.92 37.36
N PHE A 10 33.05 12.24 36.99
CA PHE A 10 33.34 12.97 35.75
C PHE A 10 33.09 12.09 34.51
N MET A 11 33.52 10.82 34.54
CA MET A 11 33.27 9.89 33.43
C MET A 11 31.78 9.59 33.25
N ASP A 12 31.03 9.37 34.34
CA ASP A 12 29.58 9.12 34.27
C ASP A 12 28.79 10.36 33.78
N GLY A 13 29.16 11.56 34.25
CA GLY A 13 28.60 12.82 33.75
C GLY A 13 28.92 13.09 32.28
N PHE A 14 30.11 12.70 31.82
CA PHE A 14 30.53 12.81 30.43
C PHE A 14 29.75 11.86 29.51
N THR A 15 29.59 10.58 29.89
CA THR A 15 28.77 9.61 29.14
C THR A 15 27.31 10.05 29.06
N ARG A 16 26.71 10.47 30.18
CA ARG A 16 25.34 11.00 30.20
C ARG A 16 25.20 12.27 29.33
N GLY A 17 26.23 13.12 29.29
CA GLY A 17 26.27 14.30 28.43
C GLY A 17 26.34 13.95 26.93
N MET A 18 27.08 12.90 26.56
CA MET A 18 27.12 12.39 25.19
C MET A 18 25.77 11.80 24.77
N ASP A 19 25.17 10.94 25.61
CA ASP A 19 23.85 10.35 25.32
C ASP A 19 22.76 11.42 25.17
N ALA A 20 22.79 12.46 26.02
CA ALA A 20 21.86 13.58 25.92
C ALA A 20 22.03 14.38 24.62
N ARG A 21 23.27 14.55 24.14
CA ARG A 21 23.54 15.19 22.84
C ARG A 21 23.05 14.33 21.68
N GLU A 22 23.36 13.03 21.67
CA GLU A 22 22.87 12.11 20.64
C GLU A 22 21.33 12.08 20.59
N ALA A 23 20.66 12.04 21.74
CA ALA A 23 19.21 12.10 21.82
C ALA A 23 18.63 13.45 21.36
N MET A 24 19.35 14.56 21.53
CA MET A 24 18.95 15.86 20.97
C MET A 24 19.11 15.89 19.45
N ASP A 25 20.22 15.37 18.93
CA ASP A 25 20.48 15.35 17.48
C ASP A 25 19.52 14.40 16.75
N GLN A 26 19.20 13.24 17.34
CA GLN A 26 18.15 12.36 16.83
C GLN A 26 16.79 13.04 16.81
N ARG A 27 16.43 13.79 17.87
CA ARG A 27 15.18 14.56 17.91
C ARG A 27 15.15 15.66 16.86
N LYS A 28 16.25 16.40 16.66
CA LYS A 28 16.35 17.41 15.59
C LYS A 28 16.21 16.79 14.20
N ARG A 29 16.90 15.67 13.96
CA ARG A 29 16.80 14.92 12.70
C ARG A 29 15.38 14.46 12.46
N ARG A 30 14.71 13.89 13.47
CA ARG A 30 13.31 13.46 13.37
C ARG A 30 12.39 14.64 13.06
N LYS A 31 12.50 15.74 13.81
CA LYS A 31 11.74 16.97 13.52
C LYS A 31 11.95 17.51 12.11
N MET A 32 13.18 17.46 11.58
CA MET A 32 13.46 17.88 10.20
C MET A 32 12.87 16.91 9.16
N LEU A 33 12.83 15.61 9.44
CA LEU A 33 12.17 14.63 8.57
C LEU A 33 10.66 14.83 8.60
N ASP A 34 10.07 14.98 9.78
CA ASP A 34 8.64 15.22 9.97
C ASP A 34 8.23 16.52 9.26
N ALA A 35 8.96 17.62 9.47
CA ALA A 35 8.67 18.90 8.80
C ALA A 35 8.81 18.84 7.26
N ARG A 36 9.69 17.98 6.74
CA ARG A 36 9.79 17.74 5.28
C ARG A 36 8.60 16.95 4.78
N ALA A 37 8.18 15.92 5.51
CA ALA A 37 7.01 15.13 5.17
C ALA A 37 5.73 15.98 5.18
N ASP A 38 5.57 16.85 6.18
CA ASP A 38 4.43 17.77 6.27
C ASP A 38 4.43 18.77 5.10
N ALA A 39 5.60 19.31 4.72
CA ALA A 39 5.71 20.23 3.59
C ALA A 39 5.45 19.54 2.24
N GLU A 40 5.86 18.28 2.08
CA GLU A 40 5.57 17.47 0.89
C GLU A 40 4.07 17.13 0.82
N TYR A 41 3.46 16.78 1.94
CA TYR A 41 2.01 16.54 2.04
C TYR A 41 1.22 17.80 1.64
N GLN A 42 1.54 18.95 2.23
CA GLN A 42 0.87 20.21 1.92
C GLN A 42 1.01 20.58 0.45
N ARG A 43 2.20 20.39 -0.15
CA ARG A 43 2.40 20.62 -1.59
C ARG A 43 1.50 19.72 -2.44
N SER A 44 1.36 18.45 -2.07
CA SER A 44 0.48 17.52 -2.78
C SER A 44 -1.00 17.91 -2.63
N GLU A 45 -1.43 18.37 -1.45
CA GLU A 45 -2.80 18.88 -1.28
C GLU A 45 -3.07 20.15 -2.08
N ASP A 46 -2.13 21.11 -2.06
CA ASP A 46 -2.24 22.35 -2.83
C ASP A 46 -2.27 22.05 -4.34
N GLU A 47 -1.46 21.09 -4.81
CA GLU A 47 -1.47 20.61 -6.19
C GLU A 47 -2.81 20.01 -6.58
N ARG A 48 -3.36 19.08 -5.77
CA ARG A 48 -4.68 18.48 -6.02
C ARG A 48 -5.75 19.56 -6.08
N LYS A 49 -5.77 20.48 -5.11
CA LYS A 49 -6.72 21.58 -5.09
C LYS A 49 -6.63 22.45 -6.35
N ALA A 50 -5.41 22.81 -6.78
CA ALA A 50 -5.20 23.60 -7.98
C ALA A 50 -5.69 22.88 -9.25
N ILE A 51 -5.45 21.57 -9.35
CA ILE A 51 -5.94 20.73 -10.46
C ILE A 51 -7.47 20.64 -10.45
N SER A 52 -8.07 20.46 -9.27
CA SER A 52 -9.52 20.44 -9.10
C SER A 52 -10.18 21.75 -9.54
N GLU A 53 -9.59 22.88 -9.14
CA GLU A 53 -10.03 24.21 -9.54
C GLU A 53 -9.93 24.42 -11.07
N ILE A 54 -8.92 23.83 -11.74
CA ILE A 54 -8.83 23.83 -13.21
C ILE A 54 -10.00 23.07 -13.83
N GLY A 55 -10.35 21.89 -13.31
CA GLY A 55 -11.48 21.11 -13.81
C GLY A 55 -12.81 21.85 -13.67
N ILE A 56 -13.10 22.37 -12.48
CA ILE A 56 -14.31 23.16 -12.19
C ILE A 56 -14.34 24.43 -13.06
N GLY A 57 -13.20 25.12 -13.19
CA GLY A 57 -13.08 26.33 -14.00
C GLY A 57 -13.26 26.06 -15.50
N ALA A 58 -12.72 24.94 -16.00
CA ALA A 58 -12.88 24.51 -17.38
C ALA A 58 -14.34 24.20 -17.71
N GLN A 59 -15.07 23.51 -16.82
CA GLN A 59 -16.50 23.28 -16.99
C GLN A 59 -17.28 24.59 -17.08
N ARG A 60 -17.10 25.50 -16.12
CA ARG A 60 -17.80 26.80 -16.12
C ARG A 60 -17.50 27.63 -17.37
N GLU A 61 -16.24 27.66 -17.79
CA GLU A 61 -15.82 28.37 -19.00
C GLU A 61 -16.45 27.75 -20.26
N PHE A 62 -16.47 26.42 -20.36
CA PHE A 62 -17.09 25.72 -21.48
C PHE A 62 -18.60 25.99 -21.54
N ASP A 63 -19.29 25.83 -20.41
CA ASP A 63 -20.73 26.08 -20.30
C ASP A 63 -21.05 27.54 -20.67
N SER A 64 -20.21 28.49 -20.26
CA SER A 64 -20.33 29.90 -20.65
C SER A 64 -20.16 30.09 -22.16
N ARG A 65 -19.22 29.38 -22.80
CA ARG A 65 -19.01 29.46 -24.26
C ARG A 65 -20.15 28.85 -25.06
N VAL A 66 -20.72 27.74 -24.57
CA VAL A 66 -21.90 27.09 -25.14
C VAL A 66 -23.11 28.00 -25.00
N ALA A 67 -23.35 28.58 -23.83
CA ALA A 67 -24.44 29.53 -23.60
C ALA A 67 -24.31 30.79 -24.48
N ALA A 68 -23.08 31.24 -24.75
CA ALA A 68 -22.79 32.36 -25.65
C ALA A 68 -22.85 31.99 -27.15
N GLY A 69 -23.05 30.71 -27.50
CA GLY A 69 -23.05 30.24 -28.89
C GLY A 69 -21.67 30.24 -29.56
N THR A 70 -20.59 30.38 -28.79
CA THR A 70 -19.19 30.41 -29.28
C THR A 70 -18.53 29.04 -29.31
N ALA A 71 -19.15 28.04 -28.68
CA ALA A 71 -18.77 26.64 -28.73
C ALA A 71 -20.02 25.76 -28.86
N GLN A 72 -19.92 24.60 -29.50
CA GLN A 72 -20.97 23.60 -29.49
C GLN A 72 -20.75 22.62 -28.33
N PRO A 73 -21.80 21.98 -27.77
CA PRO A 73 -21.64 20.93 -26.76
C PRO A 73 -20.70 19.80 -27.20
N ASN A 74 -20.63 19.53 -28.51
CA ASN A 74 -19.75 18.50 -29.08
C ASN A 74 -18.27 18.91 -29.19
N ASP A 75 -17.95 20.19 -28.99
CA ASP A 75 -16.58 20.74 -29.10
C ASP A 75 -15.78 20.60 -27.79
N PHE A 76 -16.33 19.90 -26.80
CA PHE A 76 -15.69 19.73 -25.49
C PHE A 76 -14.29 19.13 -25.60
N ASP A 77 -14.08 18.16 -26.50
CA ASP A 77 -12.79 17.49 -26.69
C ASP A 77 -11.69 18.49 -27.06
N THR A 78 -11.99 19.37 -28.02
CA THR A 78 -11.08 20.44 -28.47
C THR A 78 -10.86 21.46 -27.35
N PHE A 79 -11.95 21.90 -26.71
CA PHE A 79 -11.86 22.85 -25.59
C PHE A 79 -10.99 22.31 -24.44
N TRP A 80 -11.18 21.04 -24.06
CA TRP A 80 -10.41 20.40 -22.99
C TRP A 80 -8.91 20.35 -23.32
N ALA A 81 -8.58 19.91 -24.53
CA ALA A 81 -7.21 19.82 -25.02
C ALA A 81 -6.52 21.19 -25.08
N ASP A 82 -7.25 22.24 -25.47
CA ASP A 82 -6.69 23.59 -25.64
C ASP A 82 -6.67 24.42 -24.34
N TYR A 83 -7.57 24.14 -23.40
CA TYR A 83 -7.77 24.96 -22.20
C TYR A 83 -7.36 24.26 -20.91
N ALA A 84 -7.92 23.08 -20.62
CA ALA A 84 -7.76 22.43 -19.32
C ALA A 84 -6.44 21.67 -19.23
N LEU A 85 -6.14 20.85 -20.25
CA LEU A 85 -4.95 20.00 -20.26
C LEU A 85 -3.63 20.79 -20.13
N PRO A 86 -3.42 21.92 -20.84
CA PRO A 86 -2.20 22.71 -20.69
C PRO A 86 -2.05 23.34 -19.30
N LYS A 87 -3.17 23.70 -18.65
CA LYS A 87 -3.16 24.22 -17.28
C LYS A 87 -2.81 23.15 -16.26
N MET A 88 -3.34 21.94 -16.43
CA MET A 88 -2.96 20.79 -15.58
C MET A 88 -1.45 20.52 -15.71
N ARG A 89 -0.94 20.44 -16.94
CA ARG A 89 0.51 20.30 -17.19
C ARG A 89 1.31 21.41 -16.51
N GLN A 90 0.89 22.67 -16.68
CA GLN A 90 1.58 23.82 -16.11
C GLN A 90 1.60 23.77 -14.57
N THR A 91 0.54 23.25 -13.95
CA THR A 91 0.45 23.08 -12.48
C THR A 91 1.51 22.10 -11.98
N TYR A 92 1.61 20.91 -12.60
CA TYR A 92 2.67 19.95 -12.26
C TYR A 92 4.07 20.51 -12.50
N LEU A 93 4.29 21.23 -13.61
CA LEU A 93 5.57 21.88 -13.89
C LEU A 93 5.94 22.95 -12.86
N ALA A 94 4.97 23.74 -12.41
CA ALA A 94 5.18 24.77 -11.37
C ALA A 94 5.60 24.15 -10.03
N ASN A 95 5.16 22.92 -9.74
CA ASN A 95 5.54 22.16 -8.54
C ASN A 95 6.85 21.38 -8.68
N GLY A 96 7.48 21.41 -9.87
CA GLY A 96 8.69 20.68 -10.18
C GLY A 96 8.46 19.19 -10.53
N ASP A 97 7.22 18.76 -10.68
CA ASP A 97 6.87 17.38 -11.06
C ASP A 97 6.81 17.23 -12.59
N ILE A 98 7.99 17.16 -13.20
CA ILE A 98 8.15 17.01 -14.65
C ILE A 98 7.56 15.68 -15.15
N GLU A 99 7.64 14.63 -14.32
CA GLU A 99 7.16 13.31 -14.72
C GLU A 99 5.63 13.28 -14.79
N SER A 100 4.93 13.79 -13.77
CA SER A 100 3.47 13.90 -13.80
C SER A 100 2.99 14.88 -14.86
N ALA A 101 3.70 15.97 -15.11
CA ALA A 101 3.41 16.89 -16.21
C ALA A 101 3.44 16.19 -17.59
N ARG A 102 4.40 15.28 -17.81
CA ARG A 102 4.46 14.47 -19.04
C ARG A 102 3.31 13.46 -19.07
N LYS A 103 3.09 12.73 -17.98
CA LYS A 103 2.06 11.68 -17.94
C LYS A 103 0.64 12.25 -18.08
N VAL A 104 0.35 13.42 -17.52
CA VAL A 104 -0.98 14.04 -17.67
C VAL A 104 -1.23 14.42 -19.13
N MET A 105 -0.21 14.87 -19.86
CA MET A 105 -0.31 15.12 -21.31
C MET A 105 -0.57 13.82 -22.07
N GLU A 106 0.26 12.80 -21.84
CA GLU A 106 0.09 11.48 -22.49
C GLU A 106 -1.32 10.91 -22.22
N TRP A 107 -1.79 11.03 -20.98
CA TRP A 107 -3.12 10.60 -20.57
C TRP A 107 -4.22 11.43 -21.25
N GLY A 108 -4.15 12.76 -21.19
CA GLY A 108 -5.15 13.66 -21.76
C GLY A 108 -5.21 13.62 -23.29
N GLU A 109 -4.13 13.19 -23.96
CA GLU A 109 -4.09 13.01 -25.42
C GLU A 109 -4.68 11.68 -25.88
N ALA A 110 -4.74 10.67 -25.01
CA ALA A 110 -5.29 9.35 -25.30
C ALA A 110 -6.78 9.42 -25.71
N ALA A 111 -7.17 8.62 -26.69
CA ALA A 111 -8.52 8.65 -27.26
C ALA A 111 -9.58 8.26 -26.23
N GLU A 112 -9.32 7.23 -25.44
CA GLU A 112 -10.19 6.74 -24.38
C GLU A 112 -10.38 7.78 -23.28
N THR A 113 -9.33 8.54 -22.95
CA THR A 113 -9.40 9.62 -21.96
C THR A 113 -10.26 10.76 -22.43
N LYS A 114 -10.11 11.20 -23.68
CA LYS A 114 -10.95 12.25 -24.27
C LYS A 114 -12.42 11.84 -24.27
N LEU A 115 -12.69 10.61 -24.73
CA LEU A 115 -14.04 10.05 -24.71
C LEU A 115 -14.61 9.97 -23.28
N GLY A 116 -13.81 9.50 -22.31
CA GLY A 116 -14.20 9.42 -20.90
C GLY A 116 -14.48 10.78 -20.29
N ALA A 117 -13.63 11.78 -20.54
CA ALA A 117 -13.82 13.15 -20.07
C ALA A 117 -15.09 13.78 -20.67
N LYS A 118 -15.34 13.56 -21.96
CA LYS A 118 -16.56 14.02 -22.64
C LYS A 118 -17.82 13.40 -22.05
N LEU A 119 -17.84 12.07 -21.92
CA LEU A 119 -18.98 11.37 -21.33
C LEU A 119 -19.19 11.76 -19.87
N SER A 120 -18.12 11.95 -19.09
CA SER A 120 -18.21 12.45 -17.71
C SER A 120 -18.86 13.84 -17.65
N MET A 121 -18.41 14.78 -18.47
CA MET A 121 -19.00 16.12 -18.48
C MET A 121 -20.45 16.11 -18.96
N ASN A 122 -20.76 15.31 -19.98
CA ASN A 122 -22.14 15.12 -20.43
C ASN A 122 -23.01 14.53 -19.32
N ALA A 123 -22.48 13.57 -18.56
CA ALA A 123 -23.17 12.99 -17.42
C ALA A 123 -23.48 14.05 -16.35
N ILE A 124 -22.50 14.87 -15.97
CA ILE A 124 -22.68 15.94 -14.99
C ILE A 124 -23.71 16.96 -15.49
N PHE A 125 -23.61 17.39 -16.76
CA PHE A 125 -24.54 18.33 -17.37
C PHE A 125 -25.98 17.79 -17.40
N LYS A 126 -26.17 16.54 -17.83
CA LYS A 126 -27.49 15.89 -17.82
C LYS A 126 -28.07 15.80 -16.40
N ALA A 127 -27.24 15.43 -15.42
CA ALA A 127 -27.67 15.36 -14.03
C ALA A 127 -28.11 16.72 -13.47
N GLN A 128 -27.38 17.79 -13.79
CA GLN A 128 -27.72 19.16 -13.40
C GLN A 128 -29.03 19.66 -14.04
N ASN A 129 -29.35 19.20 -15.24
CA ASN A 129 -30.60 19.52 -15.94
C ASN A 129 -31.76 18.57 -15.61
N GLY A 130 -31.58 17.65 -14.65
CA GLY A 130 -32.61 16.71 -14.22
C GLY A 130 -32.74 15.44 -15.07
N ASP A 131 -31.92 15.26 -16.11
CA ASP A 131 -31.81 14.01 -16.88
C ASP A 131 -30.87 13.02 -16.17
N VAL A 132 -31.30 12.56 -14.99
CA VAL A 132 -30.49 11.67 -14.14
C VAL A 132 -30.25 10.31 -14.80
N GLN A 133 -31.22 9.79 -15.56
CA GLN A 133 -31.08 8.52 -16.26
C GLN A 133 -30.07 8.61 -17.42
N GLY A 134 -30.14 9.67 -18.23
CA GLY A 134 -29.15 9.93 -19.27
C GLY A 134 -27.75 10.15 -18.68
N ALA A 135 -27.66 10.78 -17.51
CA ALA A 135 -26.40 10.96 -16.81
C ALA A 135 -25.77 9.64 -16.34
N LEU A 136 -26.55 8.75 -15.75
CA LEU A 136 -26.08 7.42 -15.35
C LEU A 136 -25.72 6.53 -16.53
N THR A 137 -26.41 6.70 -17.66
CA THR A 137 -26.07 5.99 -18.90
C THR A 137 -24.67 6.37 -19.37
N ASP A 138 -24.38 7.67 -19.44
CA ASP A 138 -23.04 8.15 -19.79
C ASP A 138 -22.00 7.70 -18.75
N ALA A 139 -22.34 7.72 -17.46
CA ALA A 139 -21.48 7.25 -16.38
C ALA A 139 -21.08 5.77 -16.51
N VAL A 140 -22.04 4.92 -16.86
CA VAL A 140 -21.80 3.50 -17.10
C VAL A 140 -20.89 3.30 -18.30
N GLU A 141 -21.09 4.05 -19.39
CA GLU A 141 -20.20 4.00 -20.55
C GLU A 141 -18.78 4.45 -20.19
N VAL A 142 -18.63 5.49 -19.37
CA VAL A 142 -17.32 5.90 -18.84
C VAL A 142 -16.65 4.77 -18.06
N GLY A 143 -17.40 4.10 -17.18
CA GLY A 143 -16.87 2.98 -16.37
C GLY A 143 -16.44 1.77 -17.21
N LYS A 144 -16.90 1.65 -18.46
CA LYS A 144 -16.44 0.61 -19.39
C LYS A 144 -15.13 0.99 -20.10
N LEU A 145 -14.76 2.27 -20.13
CA LEU A 145 -13.55 2.73 -20.79
C LEU A 145 -12.31 2.35 -19.98
N ARG A 146 -11.59 1.35 -20.48
CA ARG A 146 -10.27 0.99 -19.95
C ARG A 146 -9.33 2.18 -20.04
N GLY A 147 -8.76 2.56 -18.90
CA GLY A 147 -7.81 3.68 -18.85
C GLY A 147 -8.45 5.06 -18.72
N TYR A 148 -9.74 5.17 -18.36
CA TYR A 148 -10.27 6.37 -17.74
C TYR A 148 -10.33 6.16 -16.22
N LEU A 149 -11.21 5.26 -15.76
CA LEU A 149 -11.23 4.79 -14.38
C LEU A 149 -10.47 3.47 -14.27
N ASP A 150 -9.49 3.41 -13.37
CA ASP A 150 -8.87 2.15 -12.99
C ASP A 150 -9.57 1.59 -11.75
N HIS A 151 -10.84 1.19 -11.95
CA HIS A 151 -11.57 0.44 -10.94
C HIS A 151 -11.55 -1.03 -11.31
N SER A 152 -11.24 -1.87 -10.32
CA SER A 152 -11.24 -3.32 -10.49
C SER A 152 -12.65 -3.91 -10.63
N TYR A 153 -13.68 -3.06 -10.62
CA TYR A 153 -15.07 -3.43 -10.79
C TYR A 153 -15.50 -3.40 -12.25
N ASP A 154 -16.37 -4.30 -12.67
CA ASP A 154 -16.98 -4.29 -14.00
C ASP A 154 -18.42 -3.77 -13.90
N ILE A 155 -18.67 -2.58 -14.45
CA ILE A 155 -19.99 -1.93 -14.36
C ILE A 155 -20.93 -2.54 -15.41
N LYS A 156 -21.94 -3.28 -14.95
CA LYS A 156 -22.90 -3.98 -15.81
C LYS A 156 -24.04 -3.09 -16.29
N GLY A 157 -24.43 -2.10 -15.49
CA GLY A 157 -25.55 -1.22 -15.79
C GLY A 157 -26.19 -0.68 -14.52
N PHE A 158 -27.39 -0.12 -14.64
CA PHE A 158 -28.16 0.31 -13.49
C PHE A 158 -29.65 0.04 -13.67
N ASP A 159 -30.36 -0.15 -12.57
CA ASP A 159 -31.82 -0.27 -12.52
C ASP A 159 -32.44 0.96 -11.83
N THR A 160 -33.68 1.28 -12.15
CA THR A 160 -34.46 2.31 -11.45
C THR A 160 -35.14 1.71 -10.22
N ILE A 161 -35.08 2.43 -9.11
CA ILE A 161 -35.80 2.08 -7.88
C ILE A 161 -37.03 2.98 -7.79
N HIS A 162 -38.21 2.36 -7.78
CA HIS A 162 -39.48 3.06 -7.64
C HIS A 162 -40.02 2.89 -6.21
N GLU A 163 -40.71 3.91 -5.68
CA GLU A 163 -41.34 3.83 -4.34
C GLU A 163 -42.38 2.71 -4.27
N THR A 164 -43.13 2.56 -5.36
CA THR A 164 -44.10 1.49 -5.62
C THR A 164 -43.99 1.08 -7.08
N GLU A 165 -44.47 -0.11 -7.45
CA GLU A 165 -44.48 -0.54 -8.85
C GLU A 165 -45.25 0.48 -9.73
N GLY A 166 -44.58 1.04 -10.74
CA GLY A 166 -45.11 2.13 -11.58
C GLY A 166 -45.16 3.53 -10.94
N GLY A 167 -44.67 3.67 -9.69
CA GLY A 167 -44.57 4.93 -8.97
C GLY A 167 -43.37 5.81 -9.39
N PRO A 168 -43.16 6.95 -8.72
CA PRO A 168 -42.02 7.82 -9.00
C PRO A 168 -40.68 7.13 -8.71
N VAL A 169 -39.65 7.48 -9.48
CA VAL A 169 -38.27 7.02 -9.26
C VAL A 169 -37.71 7.70 -8.01
N VAL A 170 -37.36 6.91 -7.00
CA VAL A 170 -36.76 7.39 -5.74
C VAL A 170 -35.25 7.22 -5.72
N GLY A 171 -34.72 6.35 -6.58
CA GLY A 171 -33.30 6.07 -6.63
C GLY A 171 -32.93 5.16 -7.79
N TYR A 172 -31.68 4.70 -7.75
CA TYR A 172 -31.12 3.83 -8.75
C TYR A 172 -30.23 2.78 -8.07
N ARG A 173 -30.12 1.61 -8.69
CA ARG A 173 -29.26 0.50 -8.27
C ARG A 173 -28.17 0.31 -9.32
N LEU A 174 -26.92 0.58 -8.97
CA LEU A 174 -25.77 0.30 -9.83
C LEU A 174 -25.41 -1.18 -9.68
N ASN A 175 -25.38 -1.89 -10.81
CA ASN A 175 -24.99 -3.28 -10.90
C ASN A 175 -23.54 -3.36 -11.35
N MET A 176 -22.69 -3.96 -10.54
CA MET A 176 -21.27 -4.14 -10.83
C MET A 176 -20.82 -5.57 -10.51
N SER A 177 -19.67 -5.98 -11.01
CA SER A 177 -19.00 -7.21 -10.58
C SER A 177 -17.65 -6.86 -9.97
N ASP A 178 -17.27 -7.55 -8.88
CA ASP A 178 -15.96 -7.41 -8.28
C ASP A 178 -14.86 -8.06 -9.15
N PRO A 179 -13.57 -7.96 -8.77
CA PRO A 179 -12.47 -8.59 -9.53
C PRO A 179 -12.57 -10.11 -9.63
N ASP A 180 -13.28 -10.76 -8.69
CA ASP A 180 -13.55 -12.20 -8.69
C ASP A 180 -14.77 -12.55 -9.57
N GLY A 181 -15.44 -11.55 -10.14
CA GLY A 181 -16.66 -11.70 -10.95
C GLY A 181 -17.94 -11.84 -10.12
N LYS A 182 -17.91 -11.65 -8.80
CA LYS A 182 -19.10 -11.72 -7.96
C LYS A 182 -19.94 -10.46 -8.14
N PRO A 183 -21.27 -10.58 -8.31
CA PRO A 183 -22.14 -9.43 -8.46
C PRO A 183 -22.21 -8.63 -7.16
N ILE A 184 -22.09 -7.30 -7.28
CA ILE A 184 -22.30 -6.32 -6.22
C ILE A 184 -23.33 -5.31 -6.73
N THR A 185 -24.23 -4.90 -5.84
CA THR A 185 -25.23 -3.88 -6.12
C THR A 185 -25.07 -2.72 -5.15
N GLN A 186 -25.17 -1.49 -5.64
CA GLN A 186 -25.14 -0.30 -4.80
C GLN A 186 -26.33 0.59 -5.11
N ASP A 187 -27.16 0.84 -4.11
CA ASP A 187 -28.33 1.69 -4.22
C ASP A 187 -27.98 3.13 -3.82
N PHE A 188 -28.54 4.11 -4.54
CA PHE A 188 -28.37 5.52 -4.25
C PHE A 188 -29.66 6.28 -4.57
N ARG A 189 -29.89 7.37 -3.84
CA ARG A 189 -31.06 8.23 -4.07
C ARG A 189 -30.83 9.08 -5.32
N ALA A 190 -31.91 9.41 -6.03
CA ALA A 190 -31.83 10.23 -7.23
C ALA A 190 -31.14 11.60 -6.95
N ALA A 191 -31.38 12.19 -5.78
CA ALA A 191 -30.77 13.45 -5.35
C ALA A 191 -29.26 13.37 -5.11
N ASP A 192 -28.70 12.18 -4.87
CA ASP A 192 -27.27 12.00 -4.61
C ASP A 192 -26.47 11.79 -5.91
N VAL A 193 -27.15 11.56 -7.06
CA VAL A 193 -26.49 11.27 -8.34
C VAL A 193 -25.53 12.36 -8.80
N PRO A 194 -25.88 13.67 -8.77
CA PRO A 194 -24.94 14.71 -9.19
C PRO A 194 -23.64 14.69 -8.38
N ASN A 195 -23.72 14.48 -7.06
CA ASN A 195 -22.55 14.39 -6.19
C ASN A 195 -21.73 13.11 -6.47
N LEU A 196 -22.40 11.99 -6.73
CA LEU A 196 -21.75 10.73 -7.10
C LEU A 196 -20.97 10.89 -8.41
N LEU A 197 -21.58 11.45 -9.45
CA LEU A 197 -20.92 11.68 -10.74
C LEU A 197 -19.75 12.64 -10.61
N ALA A 198 -19.91 13.74 -9.86
CA ALA A 198 -18.84 14.69 -9.61
C ALA A 198 -17.66 14.06 -8.84
N THR A 199 -17.93 13.09 -7.97
CA THR A 199 -16.90 12.42 -7.18
C THR A 199 -16.14 11.38 -8.01
N TYR A 200 -16.86 10.52 -8.75
CA TYR A 200 -16.25 9.36 -9.40
C TYR A 200 -15.87 9.58 -10.86
N LEU A 201 -16.57 10.44 -11.59
CA LEU A 201 -16.29 10.64 -13.02
C LEU A 201 -15.36 11.82 -13.31
N ASN A 202 -15.08 12.68 -12.33
CA ASN A 202 -14.20 13.83 -12.53
C ASN A 202 -12.85 13.37 -13.14
N PRO A 203 -12.40 13.96 -14.26
CA PRO A 203 -11.10 13.68 -14.88
C PRO A 203 -9.93 13.65 -13.88
N GLU A 204 -9.97 14.49 -12.85
CA GLU A 204 -8.98 14.49 -11.77
C GLU A 204 -9.02 13.19 -10.96
N ALA A 205 -10.20 12.75 -10.52
CA ALA A 205 -10.36 11.51 -9.76
C ALA A 205 -9.93 10.30 -10.61
N ALA A 206 -10.28 10.31 -11.90
CA ALA A 206 -9.83 9.31 -12.88
C ALA A 206 -8.29 9.26 -12.98
N TRP A 207 -7.64 10.41 -13.12
CA TRP A 207 -6.19 10.52 -13.15
C TRP A 207 -5.52 10.07 -11.85
N GLN A 208 -6.03 10.49 -10.69
CA GLN A 208 -5.52 10.08 -9.38
C GLN A 208 -5.65 8.57 -9.16
N THR A 209 -6.77 7.98 -9.61
CA THR A 209 -6.98 6.53 -9.55
C THR A 209 -5.95 5.80 -10.40
N GLN A 210 -5.60 6.32 -11.58
CA GLN A 210 -4.52 5.75 -12.39
C GLN A 210 -3.13 5.87 -11.76
N ILE A 211 -2.83 7.01 -11.12
CA ILE A 211 -1.56 7.13 -10.38
C ILE A 211 -1.52 6.05 -9.29
N ALA A 212 -2.56 5.95 -8.46
CA ALA A 212 -2.63 4.99 -7.37
C ALA A 212 -2.52 3.54 -7.86
N ALA A 213 -3.19 3.19 -8.96
CA ALA A 213 -3.12 1.86 -9.54
C ALA A 213 -1.75 1.55 -10.12
N ARG A 214 -1.12 2.50 -10.83
CA ARG A 214 0.28 2.35 -11.32
C ARG A 214 1.27 2.20 -10.17
N GLU A 215 1.09 2.94 -9.09
CA GLU A 215 1.91 2.80 -7.88
C GLU A 215 1.72 1.44 -7.22
N SER A 216 0.48 0.94 -7.12
CA SER A 216 0.18 -0.40 -6.60
C SER A 216 0.83 -1.48 -7.47
N ALA A 217 0.65 -1.42 -8.78
CA ALA A 217 1.26 -2.35 -9.73
C ALA A 217 2.79 -2.30 -9.68
N ALA A 218 3.39 -1.12 -9.51
CA ALA A 218 4.83 -0.96 -9.34
C ALA A 218 5.34 -1.56 -8.02
N LYS A 219 4.58 -1.40 -6.92
CA LYS A 219 4.88 -2.02 -5.62
C LYS A 219 4.81 -3.54 -5.72
N GLU A 220 3.73 -4.09 -6.27
CA GLU A 220 3.54 -5.53 -6.49
C GLU A 220 4.65 -6.12 -7.37
N ALA A 221 4.99 -5.46 -8.49
CA ALA A 221 6.10 -5.88 -9.34
C ALA A 221 7.45 -5.85 -8.60
N GLY A 222 7.65 -4.84 -7.74
CA GLY A 222 8.84 -4.74 -6.88
C GLY A 222 8.91 -5.86 -5.83
N GLU A 223 7.79 -6.19 -5.20
CA GLU A 223 7.68 -7.30 -4.24
C GLU A 223 7.90 -8.65 -4.91
N LEU A 224 7.34 -8.86 -6.10
CA LEU A 224 7.52 -10.08 -6.87
C LEU A 224 9.00 -10.27 -7.25
N ARG A 225 9.67 -9.21 -7.71
CA ARG A 225 11.12 -9.24 -7.98
C ARG A 225 11.92 -9.56 -6.72
N LYS A 226 11.63 -8.92 -5.60
CA LYS A 226 12.28 -9.20 -4.31
C LYS A 226 12.06 -10.65 -3.88
N TYR A 227 10.87 -11.18 -4.06
CA TYR A 227 10.54 -12.57 -3.75
C TYR A 227 11.31 -13.54 -4.65
N GLU A 228 11.37 -13.28 -5.96
CA GLU A 228 12.15 -14.07 -6.91
C GLU A 228 13.66 -14.02 -6.61
N GLU A 229 14.19 -12.84 -6.29
CA GLU A 229 15.59 -12.67 -5.89
C GLU A 229 15.87 -13.40 -4.59
N LYS A 230 15.00 -13.28 -3.58
CA LYS A 230 15.10 -14.03 -2.33
C LYS A 230 15.05 -15.53 -2.59
N LYS A 231 14.13 -16.02 -3.42
CA LYS A 231 14.04 -17.44 -3.79
C LYS A 231 15.30 -17.91 -4.52
N LYS A 232 15.89 -17.10 -5.40
CA LYS A 232 17.17 -17.39 -6.07
C LYS A 232 18.32 -17.42 -5.07
N ILE A 233 18.37 -16.50 -4.11
CA ILE A 233 19.37 -16.47 -3.03
C ILE A 233 19.20 -17.69 -2.13
N ASP A 234 17.98 -18.02 -1.72
CA ASP A 234 17.66 -19.21 -0.92
C ASP A 234 17.98 -20.50 -1.72
N GLN A 235 17.87 -20.51 -3.04
CA GLN A 235 18.31 -21.65 -3.85
C GLN A 235 19.84 -21.74 -3.97
N ALA A 236 20.53 -20.60 -4.07
CA ALA A 236 21.99 -20.55 -4.23
C ALA A 236 22.75 -20.73 -2.90
N TYR A 237 22.17 -20.26 -1.80
CA TYR A 237 22.79 -20.18 -0.47
C TYR A 237 21.99 -20.87 0.62
N GLY A 238 20.74 -21.27 0.35
CA GLY A 238 20.00 -22.15 1.24
C GLY A 238 20.81 -23.40 1.45
N THR A 239 21.26 -23.53 2.69
CA THR A 239 22.05 -24.62 3.24
C THR A 239 21.68 -25.95 2.58
N LYS A 240 22.64 -26.55 1.86
CA LYS A 240 22.65 -27.98 1.50
C LYS A 240 22.44 -28.93 2.69
N SER A 241 22.29 -28.42 3.93
CA SER A 241 21.98 -29.17 5.14
C SER A 241 20.47 -29.40 5.38
N LYS A 242 19.57 -28.74 4.62
CA LYS A 242 18.12 -29.03 4.60
C LYS A 242 17.59 -29.17 3.17
N SER A 243 18.45 -29.60 2.25
CA SER A 243 18.01 -30.08 0.93
C SER A 243 17.00 -31.21 1.11
N ASN A 244 16.23 -31.49 0.05
CA ASN A 244 15.34 -32.65 -0.03
C ASN A 244 15.99 -33.93 0.55
N ASP A 245 17.31 -34.08 0.47
CA ASP A 245 18.09 -35.18 1.05
C ASP A 245 17.77 -35.46 2.53
N GLY A 246 17.57 -34.42 3.35
CA GLY A 246 17.21 -34.62 4.77
C GLY A 246 15.79 -35.19 4.96
N LYS A 247 14.83 -34.72 4.16
CA LYS A 247 13.44 -35.24 4.18
C LYS A 247 13.35 -36.62 3.55
N VAL A 248 14.05 -36.84 2.44
CA VAL A 248 14.10 -38.12 1.71
C VAL A 248 14.80 -39.18 2.58
N ARG A 249 15.91 -38.84 3.25
CA ARG A 249 16.57 -39.71 4.22
C ARG A 249 15.70 -40.01 5.44
N SER A 250 15.03 -39.01 6.01
CA SER A 250 14.09 -39.23 7.13
C SER A 250 12.91 -40.13 6.72
N THR A 251 12.43 -40.00 5.49
CA THR A 251 11.35 -40.84 4.95
C THR A 251 11.84 -42.27 4.73
N ALA A 252 13.04 -42.44 4.17
CA ALA A 252 13.68 -43.73 3.99
C ALA A 252 13.87 -44.48 5.32
N VAL A 253 14.39 -43.81 6.35
CA VAL A 253 14.53 -44.37 7.71
C VAL A 253 13.17 -44.80 8.28
N THR A 254 12.14 -43.99 8.08
CA THR A 254 10.78 -44.29 8.58
C THR A 254 10.20 -45.53 7.88
N ASN A 255 10.38 -45.65 6.57
CA ASN A 255 9.92 -46.82 5.81
C ASN A 255 10.67 -48.09 6.21
N LEU A 256 12.00 -47.99 6.42
CA LEU A 256 12.83 -49.11 6.83
C LEU A 256 12.44 -49.63 8.21
N ARG A 257 12.25 -48.75 9.20
CA ARG A 257 11.71 -49.12 10.52
C ARG A 257 10.35 -49.80 10.44
N LYS A 258 9.42 -49.25 9.66
CA LYS A 258 8.09 -49.88 9.48
C LYS A 258 8.15 -51.29 8.90
N ARG A 259 9.07 -51.56 7.97
CA ARG A 259 9.20 -52.87 7.33
C ARG A 259 9.93 -53.89 8.20
N MET A 260 10.98 -53.46 8.90
CA MET A 260 11.82 -54.34 9.71
C MET A 260 11.27 -54.55 11.12
N ASP A 261 10.75 -53.49 11.73
CA ASP A 261 10.28 -53.54 13.13
C ASP A 261 8.83 -54.06 13.24
N GLY A 262 8.14 -54.25 12.10
CA GLY A 262 6.77 -54.73 12.00
C GLY A 262 6.63 -56.23 11.71
N GLY A 263 7.72 -56.99 11.68
CA GLY A 263 7.71 -58.43 11.42
C GLY A 263 7.01 -59.24 12.53
N LEU A 264 6.10 -60.15 12.15
CA LEU A 264 5.29 -60.97 13.06
C LEU A 264 6.07 -62.06 13.83
N GLY A 265 7.34 -62.28 13.50
CA GLY A 265 8.24 -63.17 14.24
C GLY A 265 9.24 -62.35 15.03
N GLY A 266 9.02 -62.19 16.35
CA GLY A 266 9.82 -61.33 17.23
C GLY A 266 11.28 -61.75 17.46
N GLU A 267 11.91 -62.46 16.53
CA GLU A 267 13.30 -62.91 16.58
C GLU A 267 14.19 -62.27 15.49
N GLU A 268 13.65 -61.47 14.57
CA GLU A 268 14.45 -60.74 13.59
C GLU A 268 15.00 -59.41 14.16
N PRO A 269 16.26 -59.04 13.84
CA PRO A 269 16.85 -57.79 14.30
C PRO A 269 16.13 -56.57 13.70
N THR A 270 15.83 -55.58 14.53
CA THR A 270 15.18 -54.33 14.09
C THR A 270 16.14 -53.46 13.28
N PHE A 271 15.61 -52.47 12.54
CA PHE A 271 16.46 -51.56 11.77
C PHE A 271 17.51 -50.86 12.65
N ASP A 272 17.13 -50.51 13.88
CA ASP A 272 18.01 -49.83 14.82
C ASP A 272 19.06 -50.77 15.46
N ASP A 273 18.87 -52.10 15.41
CA ASP A 273 19.83 -53.11 15.90
C ASP A 273 20.95 -53.43 14.90
N LEU A 274 20.80 -53.02 13.63
CA LEU A 274 21.81 -53.25 12.59
C LEU A 274 23.06 -52.39 12.84
N PRO A 275 24.27 -52.87 12.45
CA PRO A 275 25.46 -52.03 12.40
C PRO A 275 25.23 -50.79 11.55
N ARG A 276 25.78 -49.64 11.96
CA ARG A 276 25.57 -48.35 11.29
C ARG A 276 25.86 -48.37 9.79
N GLU A 277 26.86 -49.13 9.37
CA GLU A 277 27.22 -49.33 7.96
C GLU A 277 26.07 -49.98 7.16
N LYS A 278 25.37 -50.94 7.77
CA LYS A 278 24.21 -51.61 7.17
C LYS A 278 22.98 -50.72 7.17
N GLN A 279 22.80 -49.90 8.20
CA GLN A 279 21.72 -48.90 8.23
C GLN A 279 21.87 -47.91 7.07
N GLU A 280 23.06 -47.36 6.83
CA GLU A 280 23.28 -46.42 5.72
C GLU A 280 23.12 -47.10 4.36
N GLU A 281 23.60 -48.34 4.17
CA GLU A 281 23.41 -49.10 2.92
C GLU A 281 21.92 -49.29 2.59
N LEU A 282 21.10 -49.59 3.60
CA LEU A 282 19.65 -49.75 3.43
C LEU A 282 18.95 -48.41 3.20
N ILE A 283 19.38 -47.35 3.89
CA ILE A 283 18.89 -45.99 3.67
C ILE A 283 19.15 -45.57 2.22
N GLU A 284 20.35 -45.76 1.69
CA GLU A 284 20.69 -45.40 0.30
C GLU A 284 19.82 -46.15 -0.72
N LYS A 285 19.63 -47.47 -0.54
CA LYS A 285 18.73 -48.27 -1.41
C LYS A 285 17.29 -47.79 -1.34
N GLU A 286 16.80 -47.43 -0.16
CA GLU A 286 15.44 -46.91 -0.01
C GLU A 286 15.29 -45.50 -0.60
N ILE A 287 16.33 -44.65 -0.51
CA ILE A 287 16.37 -43.35 -1.18
C ILE A 287 16.33 -43.52 -2.70
N GLU A 288 17.07 -44.50 -3.25
CA GLU A 288 17.07 -44.83 -4.68
C GLU A 288 15.67 -45.30 -5.14
N LEU A 289 15.01 -46.13 -4.32
CA LEU A 289 13.65 -46.58 -4.56
C LEU A 289 12.63 -45.43 -4.54
N LEU A 290 12.76 -44.50 -3.57
CA LEU A 290 11.86 -43.35 -3.41
C LEU A 290 12.06 -42.28 -4.49
N THR A 291 13.28 -42.11 -4.99
CA THR A 291 13.59 -41.12 -6.03
C THR A 291 13.41 -41.66 -7.44
N GLY A 292 13.20 -42.98 -7.60
CA GLY A 292 12.90 -43.61 -8.88
C GLY A 292 14.06 -43.54 -9.88
N GLN A 293 15.28 -43.32 -9.42
CA GLN A 293 16.48 -43.20 -10.25
C GLN A 293 17.41 -44.40 -9.99
N PRO A 294 17.21 -45.54 -10.69
CA PRO A 294 18.05 -46.72 -10.50
C PRO A 294 19.46 -46.48 -11.03
N GLY A 295 20.47 -46.69 -10.18
CA GLY A 295 21.81 -47.13 -10.58
C GLY A 295 22.83 -46.05 -10.95
N THR A 296 23.10 -45.08 -10.08
CA THR A 296 24.41 -44.35 -10.09
C THR A 296 25.26 -44.65 -8.86
N GLY A 297 25.19 -45.89 -8.37
CA GLY A 297 26.16 -46.45 -7.42
C GLY A 297 27.53 -46.64 -8.09
N GLN A 298 28.29 -45.57 -8.26
CA GLN A 298 29.70 -45.64 -8.60
C GLN A 298 30.49 -45.90 -7.30
N THR A 299 30.80 -47.17 -7.10
CA THR A 299 31.67 -47.70 -6.05
C THR A 299 32.99 -46.91 -6.03
N SER A 300 33.17 -46.08 -5.00
CA SER A 300 34.44 -45.38 -4.76
C SER A 300 35.44 -46.34 -4.12
N GLN A 301 36.06 -47.17 -4.96
CA GLN A 301 37.23 -47.95 -4.59
C GLN A 301 38.45 -47.02 -4.60
N ARG A 302 38.98 -46.80 -3.41
CA ARG A 302 40.12 -45.95 -3.11
C ARG A 302 41.43 -46.71 -3.37
N THR A 303 42.00 -46.58 -4.56
CA THR A 303 43.44 -46.85 -4.82
C THR A 303 43.82 -46.37 -6.22
N GLY A 304 44.88 -45.56 -6.34
CA GLY A 304 45.59 -45.33 -7.60
C GLY A 304 45.67 -43.86 -8.02
N SER A 305 46.86 -43.29 -7.84
CA SER A 305 47.30 -42.00 -8.34
C SER A 305 47.24 -41.91 -9.88
N THR A 306 46.50 -40.94 -10.40
CA THR A 306 46.79 -40.27 -11.67
C THR A 306 46.24 -38.84 -11.62
N THR A 307 47.16 -37.89 -11.68
CA THR A 307 46.93 -36.45 -11.83
C THR A 307 46.13 -36.13 -13.10
N ALA A 308 45.01 -35.42 -12.94
CA ALA A 308 44.27 -34.73 -14.00
C ALA A 308 43.71 -33.39 -13.45
N PRO A 309 43.49 -32.38 -14.31
CA PRO A 309 43.74 -30.98 -13.95
C PRO A 309 42.57 -30.29 -13.24
N ALA A 310 42.93 -29.35 -12.38
CA ALA A 310 42.02 -28.43 -11.71
C ALA A 310 41.24 -27.58 -12.73
N SER A 311 39.93 -27.78 -12.84
CA SER A 311 39.03 -26.81 -13.45
C SER A 311 38.86 -25.63 -12.48
N ASN A 312 39.71 -24.63 -12.66
CA ASN A 312 39.51 -23.30 -12.09
C ASN A 312 38.34 -22.61 -12.81
N ASP A 313 37.14 -22.68 -12.24
CA ASP A 313 36.07 -21.74 -12.56
C ASP A 313 36.45 -20.35 -12.02
N ARG A 314 37.31 -19.65 -12.78
CA ARG A 314 37.55 -18.23 -12.59
C ARG A 314 36.36 -17.48 -13.18
N LYS A 315 35.56 -16.88 -12.30
CA LYS A 315 34.56 -15.87 -12.68
C LYS A 315 35.29 -14.74 -13.41
N VAL A 316 35.09 -14.66 -14.73
CA VAL A 316 35.54 -13.53 -15.54
C VAL A 316 34.62 -12.36 -15.24
N VAL A 317 35.18 -11.31 -14.62
CA VAL A 317 34.47 -10.04 -14.45
C VAL A 317 34.52 -9.31 -15.80
N VAL A 318 33.35 -9.08 -16.37
CA VAL A 318 33.17 -8.39 -17.65
C VAL A 318 32.72 -6.96 -17.38
N ASP A 319 33.32 -5.99 -18.07
CA ASP A 319 32.90 -4.59 -18.00
C ASP A 319 31.51 -4.42 -18.64
N ARG A 320 30.56 -3.83 -17.91
CA ARG A 320 29.14 -3.80 -18.28
C ARG A 320 28.83 -2.84 -19.44
N ALA A 321 29.71 -1.89 -19.76
CA ALA A 321 29.52 -0.95 -20.86
C ALA A 321 30.09 -1.47 -22.18
N THR A 322 31.11 -2.34 -22.14
CA THR A 322 31.88 -2.73 -23.33
C THR A 322 31.91 -4.23 -23.63
N GLY A 323 31.49 -5.08 -22.68
CA GLY A 323 31.37 -6.53 -22.88
C GLY A 323 32.69 -7.29 -23.01
N LYS A 324 33.83 -6.67 -22.70
CA LYS A 324 35.16 -7.31 -22.77
C LYS A 324 35.66 -7.80 -21.39
N PRO A 325 36.39 -8.93 -21.33
CA PRO A 325 36.99 -9.45 -20.10
C PRO A 325 38.01 -8.46 -19.49
N VAL A 326 37.92 -8.20 -18.19
CA VAL A 326 38.91 -7.36 -17.47
C VAL A 326 39.97 -8.27 -16.84
N GLU A 327 41.25 -8.10 -17.22
CA GLU A 327 42.37 -8.80 -16.58
C GLU A 327 42.58 -8.29 -15.14
N PRO A 328 42.74 -9.18 -14.15
CA PRO A 328 42.98 -8.76 -12.78
C PRO A 328 44.38 -8.14 -12.64
N PRO A 329 44.54 -7.01 -11.92
CA PRO A 329 45.82 -6.33 -11.77
C PRO A 329 46.80 -7.16 -10.93
N ALA A 330 48.06 -7.18 -11.37
CA ALA A 330 49.16 -7.85 -10.70
C ALA A 330 49.38 -7.31 -9.28
N GLU A 331 49.61 -8.25 -8.36
CA GLU A 331 49.88 -8.10 -6.94
C GLU A 331 51.00 -7.07 -6.68
N ARG A 332 50.65 -5.94 -6.03
CA ARG A 332 51.59 -5.06 -5.35
C ARG A 332 51.37 -5.16 -3.84
N ALA A 333 52.49 -5.24 -3.14
CA ALA A 333 52.62 -5.44 -1.70
C ALA A 333 51.70 -4.56 -0.84
N ALA A 334 51.16 -5.21 0.20
CA ALA A 334 50.25 -4.66 1.19
C ALA A 334 50.90 -3.57 2.06
N PRO A 335 50.16 -2.52 2.47
CA PRO A 335 50.30 -1.91 3.77
C PRO A 335 49.26 -2.49 4.74
N GLU A 336 49.71 -2.74 5.97
CA GLU A 336 48.90 -3.15 7.11
C GLU A 336 47.64 -2.27 7.26
N ARG A 337 46.46 -2.86 7.05
CA ARG A 337 45.20 -2.29 7.53
C ARG A 337 44.70 -3.13 8.71
N ARG A 338 44.72 -2.49 9.88
CA ARG A 338 44.12 -2.97 11.12
C ARG A 338 42.67 -3.40 10.88
N ALA A 339 42.34 -4.57 11.38
CA ALA A 339 41.00 -5.14 11.37
C ALA A 339 39.99 -4.23 12.08
N PRO A 340 38.85 -3.90 11.46
CA PRO A 340 37.68 -3.47 12.22
C PRO A 340 37.09 -4.70 12.93
N THR A 341 37.00 -4.60 14.24
CA THR A 341 36.29 -5.55 15.11
C THR A 341 34.89 -5.76 14.56
N ARG A 342 34.55 -7.01 14.20
CA ARG A 342 33.17 -7.40 13.85
C ARG A 342 32.27 -7.06 15.04
N ARG A 343 31.35 -6.11 14.86
CA ARG A 343 30.12 -6.07 15.65
C ARG A 343 29.19 -7.10 15.03
N ASP A 344 28.94 -8.18 15.77
CA ASP A 344 27.85 -9.09 15.51
C ASP A 344 26.53 -8.31 15.56
N THR A 345 25.92 -8.08 14.41
CA THR A 345 24.55 -7.57 14.34
C THR A 345 23.62 -8.74 14.61
N PRO A 346 22.86 -8.74 15.72
CA PRO A 346 21.88 -9.79 15.97
C PRO A 346 20.79 -9.77 14.88
N PRO A 347 20.21 -10.93 14.55
CA PRO A 347 19.16 -11.04 13.54
C PRO A 347 17.95 -10.16 13.91
N PRO A 348 17.21 -9.62 12.91
CA PRO A 348 16.04 -8.80 13.15
C PRO A 348 15.02 -9.62 13.94
N ARG A 349 14.77 -9.18 15.18
CA ARG A 349 13.73 -9.69 16.06
C ARG A 349 12.38 -9.45 15.37
N GLU A 350 11.60 -10.50 15.15
CA GLU A 350 10.19 -10.38 14.77
C GLU A 350 9.52 -9.38 15.70
N ALA A 351 8.92 -8.34 15.12
CA ALA A 351 8.15 -7.37 15.89
C ALA A 351 7.04 -8.14 16.62
N PRO A 352 6.88 -7.96 17.94
CA PRO A 352 5.82 -8.63 18.67
C PRO A 352 4.47 -8.27 18.05
N PRO A 353 3.49 -9.20 18.07
CA PRO A 353 2.15 -8.94 17.57
C PRO A 353 1.61 -7.67 18.24
N ARG A 354 1.24 -6.67 17.44
CA ARG A 354 0.63 -5.44 17.93
C ARG A 354 -0.69 -5.82 18.61
N ASP A 355 -0.79 -5.52 19.90
CA ASP A 355 -2.02 -5.72 20.65
C ASP A 355 -3.13 -4.86 20.00
N PRO A 356 -4.21 -5.48 19.46
CA PRO A 356 -5.31 -4.74 18.86
C PRO A 356 -5.99 -3.77 19.84
N ARG A 357 -5.84 -3.98 21.15
CA ARG A 357 -6.33 -3.04 22.17
C ARG A 357 -5.54 -1.73 22.17
N ALA A 358 -4.21 -1.79 22.07
CA ALA A 358 -3.36 -0.60 22.05
C ALA A 358 -3.62 0.26 20.80
N ALA A 359 -3.86 -0.37 19.64
CA ALA A 359 -4.21 0.35 18.42
C ALA A 359 -5.57 1.06 18.55
N ARG A 360 -6.56 0.42 19.20
CA ARG A 360 -7.87 1.02 19.45
C ARG A 360 -7.80 2.18 20.44
N GLU A 361 -7.04 2.05 21.51
CA GLU A 361 -6.82 3.13 22.49
C GLU A 361 -6.17 4.36 21.85
N GLN A 362 -5.20 4.14 20.96
CA GLN A 362 -4.55 5.23 20.23
C GLN A 362 -5.52 5.93 19.26
N ALA A 363 -6.36 5.18 18.54
CA ALA A 363 -7.38 5.75 17.66
C ALA A 363 -8.42 6.58 18.45
N VAL A 364 -8.88 6.09 19.60
CA VAL A 364 -9.79 6.82 20.49
C VAL A 364 -9.16 8.11 21.00
N THR A 365 -7.88 8.06 21.39
CA THR A 365 -7.16 9.24 21.89
C THR A 365 -7.02 10.31 20.80
N SER A 366 -6.68 9.91 19.57
CA SER A 366 -6.60 10.84 18.43
C SER A 366 -7.94 11.48 18.08
N ALA A 367 -9.01 10.69 18.03
CA ALA A 367 -10.36 11.19 17.71
C ALA A 367 -10.87 12.20 18.76
N VAL A 368 -10.57 11.98 20.04
CA VAL A 368 -10.93 12.93 21.12
C VAL A 368 -10.15 14.24 20.99
N GLY A 369 -8.85 14.19 20.65
CA GLY A 369 -8.04 15.39 20.43
C GLY A 369 -8.48 16.21 19.20
N GLU A 370 -8.87 15.54 18.12
CA GLU A 370 -9.44 16.19 16.93
C GLU A 370 -10.77 16.87 17.25
N ALA A 371 -11.65 16.21 18.02
CA ALA A 371 -12.92 16.78 18.45
C ALA A 371 -12.76 18.06 19.29
N GLU A 372 -11.74 18.16 20.14
CA GLU A 372 -11.42 19.41 20.86
C GLU A 372 -10.99 20.52 19.91
N THR A 373 -10.19 20.19 18.90
CA THR A 373 -9.74 21.15 17.89
C THR A 373 -10.92 21.68 17.07
N LEU A 374 -11.85 20.81 16.66
CA LEU A 374 -13.07 21.20 15.93
C LEU A 374 -13.98 22.12 16.76
N LEU A 375 -14.10 21.88 18.07
CA LEU A 375 -14.83 22.76 18.97
C LEU A 375 -14.18 24.15 19.08
N GLN A 376 -12.84 24.22 19.14
CA GLN A 376 -12.11 25.49 19.14
C GLN A 376 -12.28 26.26 17.82
N GLN A 377 -12.47 25.55 16.71
CA GLN A 377 -12.76 26.13 15.40
C GLN A 377 -14.22 26.57 15.22
N GLY A 378 -15.07 26.38 16.23
CA GLY A 378 -16.48 26.79 16.19
C GLY A 378 -17.41 25.84 15.43
N VAL A 379 -16.98 24.59 15.19
CA VAL A 379 -17.84 23.57 14.57
C VAL A 379 -19.02 23.27 15.52
N PRO A 380 -20.27 23.15 15.02
CA PRO A 380 -21.43 22.88 15.85
C PRO A 380 -21.26 21.61 16.72
N PRO A 381 -21.58 21.65 18.02
CA PRO A 381 -21.39 20.53 18.94
C PRO A 381 -22.04 19.22 18.47
N GLN A 382 -23.18 19.30 17.80
CA GLN A 382 -23.90 18.13 17.27
C GLN A 382 -23.10 17.40 16.18
N ARG A 383 -22.38 18.15 15.33
CA ARG A 383 -21.55 17.56 14.27
C ARG A 383 -20.30 16.91 14.85
N VAL A 384 -19.68 17.54 15.85
CA VAL A 384 -18.53 16.94 16.56
C VAL A 384 -18.93 15.65 17.27
N ALA A 385 -20.13 15.61 17.86
CA ALA A 385 -20.69 14.40 18.46
C ALA A 385 -20.91 13.28 17.44
N GLU A 386 -21.42 13.60 16.25
CA GLU A 386 -21.61 12.64 15.16
C GLU A 386 -20.28 12.01 14.70
N ILE A 387 -19.22 12.82 14.56
CA ILE A 387 -17.87 12.35 14.19
C ILE A 387 -17.33 11.38 15.25
N LEU A 388 -17.49 11.70 16.54
CA LEU A 388 -17.06 10.81 17.63
C LEU A 388 -17.84 9.49 17.65
N LEU A 389 -19.14 9.51 17.33
CA LEU A 389 -19.96 8.30 17.22
C LEU A 389 -19.54 7.43 16.02
N GLN A 390 -19.26 8.04 14.86
CA GLN A 390 -18.76 7.32 13.68
C GLN A 390 -17.40 6.64 13.95
N ASN A 391 -16.57 7.22 14.83
CA ASN A 391 -15.30 6.64 15.28
C ASN A 391 -15.44 5.65 16.45
N ASN A 392 -16.67 5.23 16.79
CA ASN A 392 -16.97 4.33 17.92
C ASN A 392 -16.42 4.82 19.27
N VAL A 393 -16.34 6.15 19.48
CA VAL A 393 -15.93 6.75 20.75
C VAL A 393 -17.15 6.90 21.67
N SER A 394 -17.12 6.18 22.78
CA SER A 394 -18.20 6.20 23.78
C SER A 394 -18.35 7.58 24.44
N GLN A 395 -19.59 7.96 24.76
CA GLN A 395 -19.96 9.29 25.28
C GLN A 395 -19.25 9.68 26.59
N ASN A 396 -18.85 8.70 27.39
CA ASN A 396 -18.08 8.93 28.62
C ASN A 396 -16.65 9.46 28.35
N LEU A 397 -16.12 9.22 27.15
CA LEU A 397 -14.80 9.67 26.70
C LEU A 397 -14.85 11.00 25.95
N TRP A 398 -16.03 11.61 25.81
CA TRP A 398 -16.17 12.89 25.11
C TRP A 398 -15.53 14.03 25.89
N PRO A 399 -14.94 15.02 25.20
CA PRO A 399 -14.40 16.22 25.83
C PRO A 399 -15.45 16.88 26.75
N PRO A 400 -15.08 17.36 27.95
CA PRO A 400 -16.00 18.05 28.85
C PRO A 400 -16.73 19.23 28.19
N ALA A 401 -16.01 19.99 27.35
CA ALA A 401 -16.56 21.10 26.59
C ALA A 401 -17.70 20.67 25.65
N LEU A 402 -17.56 19.52 24.98
CA LEU A 402 -18.60 18.97 24.11
C LEU A 402 -19.86 18.63 24.90
N ARG A 403 -19.69 17.93 26.03
CA ARG A 403 -20.81 17.51 26.88
C ARG A 403 -21.58 18.70 27.43
N GLN A 404 -20.88 19.74 27.88
CA GLN A 404 -21.50 20.97 28.36
C GLN A 404 -22.25 21.71 27.24
N ALA A 405 -21.66 21.80 26.05
CA ALA A 405 -22.28 22.45 24.90
C ALA A 405 -23.55 21.73 24.44
N LEU A 406 -23.55 20.38 24.42
CA LEU A 406 -24.73 19.59 24.10
C LEU A 406 -25.83 19.71 25.17
N GLN A 407 -25.45 19.76 26.45
CA GLN A 407 -26.40 19.96 27.55
C GLN A 407 -27.06 21.34 27.48
N GLN A 408 -26.30 22.38 27.15
CA GLN A 408 -26.83 23.73 26.92
C GLN A 408 -27.77 23.77 25.71
N ALA A 409 -27.44 23.06 24.63
CA ALA A 409 -28.29 22.97 23.44
C ALA A 409 -29.60 22.20 23.70
N GLN A 410 -29.62 21.28 24.66
CA GLN A 410 -30.81 20.52 25.06
C GLN A 410 -31.66 21.21 26.13
N ALA A 411 -31.14 22.27 26.77
CA ALA A 411 -31.94 23.04 27.71
C ALA A 411 -33.12 23.67 26.95
N PRO A 412 -34.38 23.42 27.36
CA PRO A 412 -35.53 23.97 26.67
C PRO A 412 -35.43 25.50 26.70
N GLN A 413 -35.37 26.13 25.53
CA GLN A 413 -35.31 27.60 25.38
C GLN A 413 -36.58 28.32 25.89
N GLY A 414 -37.48 27.62 26.57
CA GLY A 414 -38.77 28.08 27.04
C GLY A 414 -38.78 28.46 28.52
N ALA A 415 -38.03 29.50 28.91
CA ALA A 415 -38.28 30.21 30.17
C ALA A 415 -37.74 31.64 30.17
N VAL A 416 -37.65 32.30 29.01
CA VAL A 416 -37.49 33.77 29.00
C VAL A 416 -38.85 34.35 29.40
N GLY A 417 -38.98 34.59 30.70
CA GLY A 417 -40.15 35.20 31.31
C GLY A 417 -40.51 36.48 30.59
N ILE A 418 -41.63 36.47 29.89
CA ILE A 418 -42.32 37.66 29.42
C ILE A 418 -42.78 38.41 30.68
N MET A 419 -41.89 39.23 31.25
CA MET A 419 -42.28 40.27 32.20
C MET A 419 -43.09 41.31 31.42
N ARG A 420 -44.40 41.06 31.36
CA ARG A 420 -45.42 41.97 30.87
C ARG A 420 -45.44 43.18 31.81
N GLY A 421 -44.78 44.26 31.41
CA GLY A 421 -44.83 45.54 32.11
C GLY A 421 -46.28 45.99 32.29
N GLY A 422 -46.67 46.20 33.54
CA GLY A 422 -47.96 46.78 33.90
C GLY A 422 -48.00 48.29 33.61
N PRO A 423 -49.18 48.84 33.29
CA PRO A 423 -49.35 50.26 33.04
C PRO A 423 -49.45 51.03 34.37
N ARG A 424 -48.79 52.19 34.44
CA ARG A 424 -49.18 53.32 35.29
C ARG A 424 -48.98 54.62 34.54
#